data_AF-A0A157ZDY4-F1
#
_entry.id   AF-A0A157ZDY4-F1
#
_cell.length_a   1.000
_cell.length_b   1.000
_cell.length_c   1.000
_cell.angle_alpha   90.00
_cell.angle_beta   90.00
_cell.angle_gamma   90.00
#
_symmetry.space_group_name_H-M   'P 1'
#
loop_
_entity.id
_entity.type
_entity.pdbx_description
1 polymer ?
#
loop_
_entity_poly.entity_id
_entity_poly.type
_entity_poly.pdbx_seq_one_letter_code
_entity_poly.pdbx_strand_id
1 'polypeptide(L)'
;MKRMRNLILWLALGVSQHAALAQSASQIGDATQAWLTLQASNAAAAPAQPMPGAQAGAAYARYLKSFETPIPAHYGSSFEDAGRPSLDVNYRDMN
;
A
#
# COMPACT_ATOMS: atom_id res chain seq x y z
N MET A 1 56.73 -22.75 30.54
CA MET A 1 56.72 -23.57 29.30
C MET A 1 55.38 -24.31 29.22
N LYS A 2 54.74 -24.34 28.04
CA LYS A 2 53.38 -24.88 27.73
C LYS A 2 52.29 -23.88 28.16
N ARG A 3 51.50 -23.24 27.29
CA ARG A 3 50.92 -23.70 26.03
C ARG A 3 50.74 -22.52 25.05
N MET A 4 51.77 -22.29 24.24
CA MET A 4 51.61 -21.73 22.89
C MET A 4 50.80 -22.74 22.07
N ARG A 5 49.48 -22.59 21.99
CA ARG A 5 48.63 -23.14 20.91
C ARG A 5 47.19 -22.70 21.11
N ASN A 6 46.78 -21.62 20.46
CA ASN A 6 45.43 -21.41 19.91
C ASN A 6 45.32 -20.00 19.33
N LEU A 7 46.24 -19.70 18.42
CA LEU A 7 46.02 -18.70 17.37
C LEU A 7 45.84 -19.52 16.09
N ILE A 8 44.95 -19.12 15.19
CA ILE A 8 44.46 -19.87 14.01
C ILE A 8 43.20 -20.71 14.31
N LEU A 9 42.08 -20.04 14.64
CA LEU A 9 40.76 -20.52 14.18
C LEU A 9 39.68 -19.42 14.29
N TRP A 10 39.88 -18.27 13.64
CA TRP A 10 38.84 -17.23 13.53
C TRP A 10 38.94 -16.50 12.18
N LEU A 11 38.94 -17.24 11.05
CA LEU A 11 38.91 -16.60 9.73
C LEU A 11 38.15 -17.39 8.65
N ALA A 12 36.99 -17.98 8.98
CA ALA A 12 36.16 -18.65 7.97
C ALA A 12 34.64 -18.40 8.13
N LEU A 13 34.22 -17.37 8.87
CA LEU A 13 32.80 -17.09 9.15
C LEU A 13 32.27 -15.77 8.52
N GLY A 14 32.93 -15.25 7.49
CA GLY A 14 32.53 -13.99 6.82
C GLY A 14 31.73 -14.17 5.53
N VAL A 15 31.90 -15.29 4.82
CA VAL A 15 31.32 -15.48 3.47
C VAL A 15 29.90 -16.08 3.54
N SER A 16 29.56 -16.80 4.60
CA SER A 16 28.27 -17.50 4.72
C SER A 16 27.06 -16.58 4.97
N GLN A 17 27.27 -15.39 5.53
CA GLN A 17 26.16 -14.48 5.87
C GLN A 17 25.62 -13.74 4.64
N HIS A 18 26.48 -13.37 3.69
CA HIS A 18 26.06 -12.66 2.47
C HIS A 18 25.26 -13.57 1.51
N ALA A 19 25.66 -14.84 1.38
CA ALA A 19 24.93 -15.80 0.55
C ALA A 19 23.54 -16.11 1.11
N ALA A 20 23.40 -16.24 2.44
CA ALA A 20 22.11 -16.47 3.08
C ALA A 20 21.14 -15.27 2.91
N LEU A 21 21.64 -14.04 3.04
CA LEU A 21 20.84 -12.83 2.82
C LEU A 21 20.40 -12.69 1.36
N ALA A 22 21.29 -12.96 0.39
CA ALA A 22 20.96 -12.96 -1.02
C ALA A 22 19.90 -14.02 -1.37
N GLN A 23 20.00 -15.23 -0.81
CA GLN A 23 19.01 -16.28 -0.96
C GLN A 23 17.64 -15.85 -0.41
N SER A 24 17.61 -15.23 0.78
CA SER A 24 16.37 -14.74 1.40
C SER A 24 15.73 -13.59 0.62
N ALA A 25 16.53 -12.67 0.07
CA ALA A 25 16.04 -11.58 -0.77
C ALA A 25 15.46 -12.09 -2.10
N SER A 26 16.09 -13.12 -2.70
CA SER A 26 15.55 -13.82 -3.88
C SER A 26 14.17 -14.41 -3.58
N GLN A 27 14.02 -15.09 -2.43
CA GLN A 27 12.73 -15.69 -2.03
C GLN A 27 11.62 -14.65 -1.89
N ILE A 28 11.92 -13.46 -1.36
CA ILE A 28 10.96 -12.36 -1.27
C ILE A 28 10.58 -11.85 -2.67
N GLY A 29 11.57 -11.66 -3.56
CA GLY A 29 11.33 -11.23 -4.94
C GLY A 29 10.47 -12.21 -5.73
N ASP A 30 10.79 -13.50 -5.64
CA ASP A 30 10.07 -14.58 -6.31
C ASP A 30 8.63 -14.69 -5.77
N ALA A 31 8.45 -14.63 -4.45
CA ALA A 31 7.13 -14.61 -3.84
C ALA A 31 6.31 -13.38 -4.29
N THR A 32 6.94 -12.21 -4.34
CA THR A 32 6.28 -10.96 -4.76
C THR A 32 5.82 -11.05 -6.21
N GLN A 33 6.67 -11.53 -7.12
CA GLN A 33 6.32 -11.72 -8.52
C GLN A 33 5.19 -12.74 -8.70
N ALA A 34 5.19 -13.83 -7.94
CA ALA A 34 4.11 -14.81 -7.95
C ALA A 34 2.77 -14.19 -7.52
N TRP A 35 2.76 -13.39 -6.45
CA TRP A 35 1.57 -12.69 -5.98
C TRP A 35 1.05 -11.66 -6.99
N LEU A 36 1.95 -10.85 -7.58
CA LEU A 36 1.56 -9.87 -8.59
C LEU A 36 1.00 -10.54 -9.84
N THR A 37 1.60 -11.65 -10.28
CA THR A 37 1.10 -12.45 -11.40
C THR A 37 -0.29 -13.03 -11.09
N LEU A 38 -0.51 -13.54 -9.87
CA LEU A 38 -1.80 -14.03 -9.43
C LEU A 38 -2.88 -12.93 -9.41
N GLN A 39 -2.54 -11.75 -8.90
CA GLN A 39 -3.45 -10.60 -8.86
C GLN A 39 -3.77 -10.09 -10.27
N ALA A 40 -2.77 -9.91 -11.12
CA ALA A 40 -2.93 -9.39 -12.48
C ALA A 40 -3.71 -10.36 -13.38
N SER A 41 -3.50 -11.68 -13.21
CA SER A 41 -4.24 -12.69 -13.97
C SER A 41 -5.70 -12.82 -13.55
N ASN A 42 -6.05 -12.33 -12.35
CA ASN A 42 -7.38 -12.50 -11.76
C ASN A 42 -7.80 -13.98 -11.63
N ALA A 43 -6.84 -14.92 -11.68
CA ALA A 43 -7.12 -16.36 -11.72
C ALA A 43 -7.72 -16.90 -10.41
N ALA A 44 -7.50 -16.21 -9.30
CA ALA A 44 -8.07 -16.55 -7.99
C ALA A 44 -9.37 -15.79 -7.68
N ALA A 45 -9.93 -15.02 -8.61
CA ALA A 45 -11.18 -14.32 -8.38
C ALA A 45 -12.37 -15.27 -8.31
N ALA A 46 -13.34 -14.93 -7.46
CA ALA A 46 -14.62 -15.63 -7.43
C ALA A 46 -15.37 -15.43 -8.76
N PRO A 47 -16.26 -16.37 -9.14
CA PRO A 47 -17.13 -16.19 -10.30
C PRO A 47 -17.90 -14.87 -10.22
N ALA A 48 -18.07 -14.22 -11.38
CA ALA A 48 -18.91 -13.03 -11.47
C ALA A 48 -20.34 -13.37 -11.01
N GLN A 49 -20.81 -12.63 -10.01
CA GLN A 49 -22.18 -12.77 -9.51
C GLN A 49 -23.08 -11.78 -10.27
N PRO A 50 -24.16 -12.23 -10.91
CA PRO A 50 -25.10 -11.32 -11.55
C PRO A 50 -25.75 -10.43 -10.49
N MET A 51 -25.80 -9.13 -10.76
CA MET A 51 -26.56 -8.20 -9.91
C MET A 51 -28.05 -8.51 -10.10
N PRO A 52 -28.82 -8.80 -9.04
CA PRO A 52 -30.23 -9.06 -9.21
C PRO A 52 -30.94 -7.82 -9.75
N GLY A 53 -31.99 -8.02 -10.55
CA GLY A 53 -32.58 -6.95 -11.38
C GLY A 53 -33.03 -5.71 -10.61
N ALA A 54 -33.53 -5.89 -9.38
CA ALA A 54 -33.93 -4.77 -8.51
C ALA A 54 -32.72 -3.90 -8.11
N GLN A 55 -31.60 -4.52 -7.76
CA GLN A 55 -30.34 -3.84 -7.43
C GLN A 55 -29.74 -3.15 -8.65
N ALA A 56 -29.81 -3.79 -9.83
CA ALA A 56 -29.37 -3.19 -11.07
C ALA A 56 -30.18 -1.93 -11.42
N GLY A 57 -31.51 -2.00 -11.28
CA GLY A 57 -32.40 -0.85 -11.46
C GLY A 57 -32.11 0.28 -10.48
N ALA A 58 -31.90 -0.03 -9.20
CA ALA A 58 -31.57 0.96 -8.18
C ALA A 58 -30.20 1.64 -8.44
N ALA A 59 -29.19 0.86 -8.86
CA ALA A 59 -27.88 1.39 -9.22
C ALA A 59 -27.96 2.33 -10.43
N TYR A 60 -28.75 1.95 -11.44
CA TYR A 60 -28.97 2.77 -12.63
C TYR A 60 -29.72 4.07 -12.31
N ALA A 61 -30.78 4.00 -11.49
CA ALA A 61 -31.50 5.18 -11.03
C ALA A 61 -30.58 6.16 -10.27
N ARG A 62 -29.68 5.64 -9.42
CA ARG A 62 -28.69 6.46 -8.72
C ARG A 62 -27.68 7.10 -9.69
N TYR A 63 -27.25 6.37 -10.71
CA TYR A 63 -26.38 6.90 -11.76
C TYR A 63 -27.06 8.09 -12.46
N LEU A 64 -28.32 7.96 -12.89
CA LEU A 64 -29.05 9.06 -13.50
C LEU A 64 -29.18 10.26 -12.56
N LYS A 65 -29.54 10.02 -11.30
CA LYS A 65 -29.67 11.08 -10.28
C LYS A 65 -28.37 11.84 -10.02
N SER A 66 -27.21 11.18 -10.18
CA SER A 66 -25.90 11.80 -9.90
C SER A 66 -25.61 13.01 -10.80
N PHE A 67 -26.20 13.07 -12.00
CA PHE A 67 -26.03 14.20 -12.92
C PHE A 67 -26.92 15.39 -12.60
N GLU A 68 -27.93 15.22 -11.74
CA GLU A 68 -28.83 16.31 -11.35
C GLU A 68 -28.15 17.29 -10.36
N THR A 69 -27.07 16.85 -9.70
CA THR A 69 -26.32 17.69 -8.76
C THR A 69 -25.04 18.18 -9.44
N PRO A 70 -24.89 19.50 -9.69
CA PRO A 70 -23.66 20.03 -10.26
C PRO A 70 -22.49 19.82 -9.29
N ILE A 71 -21.31 19.54 -9.85
CA ILE A 71 -20.06 19.53 -9.06
C ILE A 71 -19.81 20.96 -8.57
N PRO A 72 -19.67 21.20 -7.25
CA PRO A 72 -19.34 22.51 -6.73
C PRO A 72 -18.01 23.01 -7.29
N ALA A 73 -17.93 24.31 -7.63
CA ALA A 73 -16.67 24.94 -8.05
C ALA A 73 -15.61 24.90 -6.93
N HIS A 74 -16.07 24.93 -5.68
CA HIS A 74 -15.24 24.82 -4.49
C HIS A 74 -15.90 23.87 -3.50
N TYR A 75 -15.11 22.95 -2.95
CA TYR A 75 -15.47 22.24 -1.74
C TYR A 75 -14.94 23.04 -0.56
N GLY A 76 -15.77 23.29 0.44
CA GLY A 76 -15.30 23.89 1.70
C GLY A 76 -14.20 23.02 2.32
N SER A 77 -13.31 23.61 3.10
CA SER A 77 -12.39 22.81 3.91
C SER A 77 -13.16 22.17 5.07
N SER A 78 -12.76 20.97 5.47
CA SER A 78 -13.33 20.30 6.65
C SER A 78 -13.18 21.11 7.95
N PHE A 79 -12.34 22.16 7.95
CA PHE A 79 -12.18 23.10 9.05
C PHE A 79 -13.32 24.13 9.08
N GLU A 80 -13.79 24.62 7.93
CA GLU A 80 -14.87 25.60 7.84
C GLU A 80 -16.25 24.97 8.09
N ASP A 81 -16.46 23.74 7.61
CA ASP A 81 -17.74 23.01 7.74
C ASP A 81 -18.06 22.60 9.20
N ALA A 82 -17.01 22.45 10.04
CA ALA A 82 -17.14 22.16 11.47
C ALA A 82 -17.45 23.41 12.33
N GLY A 83 -17.83 24.54 11.71
CA GLY A 83 -18.09 25.80 12.40
C GLY A 83 -16.86 26.41 13.06
N ARG A 84 -15.65 25.96 12.68
CA ARG A 84 -14.42 26.60 13.16
C ARG A 84 -14.08 27.75 12.22
N PRO A 85 -13.76 28.95 12.77
CA PRO A 85 -13.31 30.05 11.94
C PRO A 85 -12.08 29.61 11.16
N SER A 86 -12.05 29.94 9.86
CA SER A 86 -10.89 29.73 8.99
C SER A 86 -9.67 30.28 9.72
N LEU A 87 -8.70 29.42 10.02
CA LEU A 87 -7.46 29.85 10.62
C LEU A 87 -6.72 30.63 9.53
N ASP A 88 -6.79 31.96 9.60
CA ASP A 88 -5.92 32.86 8.84
C ASP A 88 -4.48 32.69 9.35
N VAL A 89 -3.86 31.57 8.98
CA VAL A 89 -2.47 31.28 9.33
C VAL A 89 -1.60 32.08 8.37
N ASN A 90 -1.26 33.29 8.80
CA ASN A 90 -0.29 34.10 8.10
C ASN A 90 1.12 33.51 8.31
N TYR A 91 1.61 32.77 7.32
CA TYR A 91 2.97 32.20 7.31
C TYR A 91 4.09 33.24 7.43
N ARG A 92 3.77 34.54 7.31
CA ARG A 92 4.70 35.65 7.44
C ARG A 92 5.08 35.95 8.90
N ASP A 93 4.27 35.52 9.87
CA ASP A 93 4.52 35.73 11.30
C ASP A 93 5.27 34.54 11.96
N MET A 94 5.70 33.54 11.18
CA MET A 94 6.44 32.37 11.66
C MET A 94 7.98 32.46 11.48
N ASN A 95 8.52 33.68 11.32
CA ASN A 95 9.97 33.95 11.32
C ASN A 95 10.28 35.29 12.00
#